data_AF-A0A9D3VQ02-F1
#
_entry.id   AF-A0A9D3VQ02-F1
#
_cell.length_a   1.000
_cell.length_b   1.000
_cell.length_c   1.000
_cell.angle_alpha   90.00
_cell.angle_beta   90.00
_cell.angle_gamma   90.00
#
_symmetry.space_group_name_H-M   'P 1'
#
loop_
_entity.id
_entity.type
_entity.pdbx_description
1 polymer ?
#
loop_
_entity_poly.entity_id
_entity_poly.type
_entity_poly.pdbx_seq_one_letter_code
_entity_poly.pdbx_strand_id
1 'polypeptide(L)'
;MSVYCIMIVYYAAAGGVARDHEGNWIMGFTRFLGVCSPFEAEVWGILDGILILLNKGYRRILILNDNLEVTQTMIDLNLEDSGIPILRRTQRIIKAEGVWKIIHVPRN
;
A
#
# COMPACT_ATOMS: atom_id res chain seq x y z
N MET A 1 -2.75 -17.41 7.64
CA MET A 1 -3.84 -16.46 7.38
C MET A 1 -3.39 -15.45 6.35
N SER A 2 -4.26 -15.10 5.41
CA SER A 2 -4.04 -14.02 4.45
C SER A 2 -4.89 -12.81 4.87
N VAL A 3 -4.40 -11.59 4.66
CA VAL A 3 -5.13 -10.35 4.97
C VAL A 3 -5.32 -9.51 3.72
N TYR A 4 -6.47 -8.88 3.62
CA TYR A 4 -6.81 -7.88 2.61
C TYR A 4 -6.54 -6.48 3.15
N CYS A 5 -5.95 -5.61 2.35
CA CYS A 5 -5.78 -4.20 2.65
C CYS A 5 -6.48 -3.40 1.56
N ILE A 6 -7.57 -2.71 1.91
CA ILE A 6 -8.29 -1.78 1.04
C ILE A 6 -7.76 -0.38 1.34
N MET A 7 -7.12 0.25 0.36
CA MET A 7 -6.59 1.60 0.49
C MET A 7 -7.65 2.62 0.04
N ILE A 8 -7.85 3.69 0.81
CA ILE A 8 -8.78 4.78 0.49
C ILE A 8 -8.00 6.08 0.70
N VAL A 9 -7.87 6.89 -0.35
CA VAL A 9 -7.06 8.12 -0.33
C VAL A 9 -7.93 9.35 -0.61
N TYR A 10 -7.71 10.40 0.17
CA TYR A 10 -8.26 11.75 -0.03
C TYR A 10 -7.09 12.73 -0.13
N TYR A 11 -7.16 13.72 -1.03
CA TYR A 11 -6.07 14.70 -1.26
C TYR A 11 -5.46 15.21 0.07
N ALA A 12 -4.12 15.16 0.18
CA ALA A 12 -3.28 15.49 1.34
C ALA A 12 -3.28 14.52 2.54
N ALA A 13 -3.92 13.35 2.44
CA ALA A 13 -3.85 12.29 3.44
C ALA A 13 -3.77 10.90 2.80
N ALA A 14 -3.12 9.96 3.49
CA ALA A 14 -3.13 8.55 3.13
C ALA A 14 -3.91 7.75 4.17
N GLY A 15 -4.47 6.61 3.77
CA GLY A 15 -5.18 5.75 4.69
C GLY A 15 -5.51 4.40 4.08
N GLY A 16 -5.94 3.50 4.95
CA GLY A 16 -6.32 2.16 4.54
C GLY A 16 -7.04 1.40 5.63
N VAL A 17 -7.70 0.34 5.19
CA VAL A 17 -8.46 -0.59 6.01
C VAL A 17 -7.89 -1.98 5.79
N ALA A 18 -7.45 -2.62 6.86
CA ALA A 18 -7.07 -4.02 6.86
C ALA A 18 -8.27 -4.89 7.27
N ARG A 19 -8.50 -5.94 6.51
CA ARG A 19 -9.49 -6.98 6.75
C ARG A 19 -8.85 -8.36 6.66
N ASP A 20 -9.40 -9.35 7.33
CA ASP A 20 -8.95 -10.73 7.17
C ASP A 20 -9.53 -11.37 5.90
N HIS A 21 -9.14 -12.61 5.64
CA HIS A 21 -9.64 -13.37 4.48
C HIS A 21 -11.16 -13.62 4.43
N GLU A 22 -11.87 -13.43 5.54
CA GLU A 22 -13.33 -13.54 5.63
C GLU A 22 -14.00 -12.16 5.46
N GLY A 23 -13.20 -11.10 5.33
CA GLY A 23 -13.67 -9.73 5.23
C GLY A 23 -13.94 -9.07 6.57
N ASN A 24 -13.60 -9.71 7.69
CA ASN A 24 -13.74 -9.10 9.02
C ASN A 24 -12.74 -7.96 9.17
N TRP A 25 -13.15 -6.88 9.82
CA TRP A 25 -12.26 -5.75 10.11
C TRP A 25 -11.15 -6.16 11.07
N ILE A 26 -9.90 -5.85 10.71
CA ILE A 26 -8.73 -6.02 11.57
C ILE A 26 -8.34 -4.67 12.17
N MET A 27 -8.20 -3.66 11.30
CA MET A 27 -7.84 -2.30 11.69
C MET A 27 -8.07 -1.29 10.56
N GLY A 28 -8.03 0.00 10.89
CA GLY A 28 -7.90 1.10 9.93
C GLY A 28 -6.77 2.04 10.35
N PHE A 29 -6.18 2.74 9.40
CA PHE A 29 -5.18 3.77 9.64
C PHE A 29 -5.40 4.97 8.74
N THR A 30 -4.92 6.13 9.21
CA THR A 30 -4.86 7.35 8.43
C THR A 30 -3.58 8.09 8.79
N ARG A 31 -3.04 8.83 7.83
CA ARG A 31 -1.88 9.68 7.98
C ARG A 31 -2.10 10.98 7.24
N PHE A 32 -1.92 12.08 7.95
CA PHE A 32 -1.81 13.39 7.33
C PHE A 32 -0.43 13.52 6.65
N LEU A 33 -0.41 13.89 5.37
CA LEU A 33 0.81 13.98 4.57
C LEU A 33 1.22 15.42 4.25
N GLY A 34 0.37 16.41 4.52
CA GLY A 34 0.63 17.80 4.16
C GLY A 34 0.57 17.99 2.64
N VAL A 35 1.58 18.62 2.06
CA VAL A 35 1.66 18.87 0.62
C VAL A 35 2.40 17.73 -0.07
N CYS A 36 1.69 16.93 -0.84
CA CYS A 36 2.27 15.91 -1.71
C CYS A 36 1.40 15.69 -2.94
N SER A 37 1.96 15.08 -3.97
CA SER A 37 1.18 14.63 -5.13
C SER A 37 0.23 13.48 -4.74
N PRO A 38 -0.88 13.28 -5.49
CA PRO A 38 -1.73 12.10 -5.31
C PRO A 38 -0.94 10.79 -5.42
N PHE A 39 0.01 10.70 -6.36
CA PHE A 39 0.89 9.55 -6.51
C PHE A 39 1.70 9.27 -5.23
N GLU A 40 2.36 10.29 -4.66
CA GLU A 40 3.11 10.13 -3.42
C GLU A 40 2.20 9.74 -2.25
N ALA A 41 0.99 10.28 -2.18
CA ALA A 41 0.03 9.94 -1.14
C ALA A 41 -0.33 8.45 -1.15
N GLU A 42 -0.60 7.90 -2.33
CA GLU A 42 -0.88 6.48 -2.52
C GLU A 42 0.33 5.61 -2.11
N VAL A 43 1.54 5.97 -2.53
CA VAL A 43 2.76 5.21 -2.17
C VAL A 43 3.01 5.25 -0.66
N TRP A 44 2.74 6.38 0.00
CA TRP A 44 2.81 6.47 1.47
C TRP A 44 1.76 5.58 2.15
N GLY A 45 0.53 5.56 1.65
CA GLY A 45 -0.52 4.67 2.16
C GLY A 45 -0.15 3.20 2.07
N ILE A 46 0.45 2.80 0.95
CA ILE A 46 0.98 1.43 0.77
C ILE A 46 2.07 1.15 1.80
N LEU A 47 3.07 2.03 1.93
CA LEU A 47 4.18 1.81 2.84
C LEU A 47 3.71 1.66 4.30
N ASP A 48 2.84 2.57 4.75
CA ASP A 48 2.35 2.55 6.12
C ASP A 48 1.51 1.29 6.37
N GLY A 49 0.63 0.92 5.45
CA GLY A 49 -0.14 -0.33 5.54
C GLY A 49 0.75 -1.57 5.62
N ILE A 50 1.79 -1.64 4.78
CA ILE A 50 2.79 -2.71 4.78
C ILE A 50 3.48 -2.80 6.14
N LEU A 51 4.05 -1.71 6.63
CA LEU A 51 4.81 -1.70 7.88
C LEU A 51 3.94 -2.07 9.08
N ILE A 52 2.70 -1.55 9.12
CA ILE A 52 1.76 -1.85 10.20
C ILE A 52 1.39 -3.33 10.20
N LEU A 53 1.09 -3.91 9.04
CA LEU A 53 0.72 -5.32 8.93
C LEU A 53 1.91 -6.25 9.24
N LEU A 54 3.12 -5.89 8.79
CA LEU A 54 4.34 -6.62 9.13
C LEU A 54 4.61 -6.59 10.64
N ASN A 55 4.44 -5.44 11.30
CA ASN A 55 4.60 -5.30 12.74
C ASN A 55 3.56 -6.11 13.54
N LYS A 56 2.39 -6.35 12.95
CA LYS A 56 1.36 -7.25 13.51
C LYS A 56 1.60 -8.73 13.22
N GLY A 57 2.68 -9.08 12.53
CA GLY A 57 3.05 -10.47 12.21
C GLY A 57 2.39 -11.03 10.94
N TYR A 58 1.66 -10.21 10.18
CA TYR A 58 1.14 -10.64 8.88
C TYR A 58 2.28 -10.69 7.86
N ARG A 59 2.29 -11.75 7.06
CA ARG A 59 3.31 -12.00 6.01
C ARG A 59 2.71 -12.36 4.66
N ARG A 60 1.38 -12.46 4.55
CA ARG A 60 0.64 -12.71 3.30
C ARG A 60 -0.43 -11.66 3.15
N ILE A 61 -0.18 -10.68 2.29
CA ILE A 61 -0.96 -9.46 2.22
C ILE A 61 -1.40 -9.21 0.77
N LEU A 62 -2.70 -9.02 0.58
CA LEU A 62 -3.28 -8.56 -0.67
C LEU A 62 -3.60 -7.06 -0.54
N ILE A 63 -2.99 -6.23 -1.37
CA ILE A 63 -3.19 -4.78 -1.42
C ILE A 63 -4.14 -4.49 -2.58
N LEU A 64 -5.25 -3.83 -2.26
CA LEU A 64 -6.21 -3.31 -3.22
C LEU A 64 -5.99 -1.80 -3.32
N ASN A 65 -5.67 -1.33 -4.52
CA ASN A 65 -5.42 0.08 -4.81
C ASN A 65 -6.24 0.54 -6.00
N ASP A 66 -6.73 1.76 -5.94
CA ASP A 66 -7.60 2.32 -6.98
C ASP A 66 -6.86 3.26 -7.94
N ASN A 67 -5.56 3.40 -7.76
CA ASN A 67 -4.69 4.10 -8.68
C ASN A 67 -3.92 3.10 -9.56
N LEU A 68 -4.28 3.06 -10.84
CA LEU A 68 -3.67 2.13 -11.80
C LEU A 68 -2.17 2.41 -11.98
N GLU A 69 -1.77 3.68 -12.05
CA GLU A 69 -0.38 4.12 -12.22
C GLU A 69 0.50 3.63 -11.06
N VAL A 70 0.02 3.81 -9.82
CA VAL A 70 0.73 3.35 -8.63
C VAL A 70 0.81 1.82 -8.61
N THR A 71 -0.28 1.13 -8.95
CA THR A 71 -0.31 -0.33 -9.00
C THR A 71 0.70 -0.88 -10.00
N GLN A 72 0.75 -0.34 -11.22
CA GLN A 72 1.70 -0.73 -12.26
C GLN A 72 3.13 -0.47 -11.82
N THR A 73 3.42 0.72 -11.29
CA THR A 73 4.76 1.10 -10.83
C THR A 73 5.26 0.21 -9.68
N MET A 74 4.37 -0.26 -8.83
CA MET A 74 4.71 -1.14 -7.71
C MET A 74 4.90 -2.61 -8.14
N ILE A 75 4.23 -3.04 -9.21
CA ILE A 75 4.43 -4.36 -9.83
C ILE A 75 5.73 -4.38 -10.64
N ASP A 76 6.03 -3.27 -11.34
CA ASP A 76 7.24 -3.08 -12.12
C ASP A 76 8.45 -2.76 -11.19
N LEU A 77 8.78 -3.75 -10.35
CA LEU A 77 9.86 -3.75 -9.36
C LEU A 77 11.28 -3.55 -9.97
N ASN A 78 11.39 -3.42 -11.29
CA ASN A 78 12.63 -3.07 -11.99
C ASN A 78 12.90 -1.56 -12.06
N LEU A 79 11.99 -0.71 -11.57
CA LEU A 79 12.18 0.74 -11.49
C LEU A 79 12.92 1.16 -10.19
N GLU A 80 14.05 0.50 -9.90
CA GLU A 80 14.95 0.93 -8.81
C GLU A 80 15.52 2.34 -9.05
N ASP A 81 15.38 2.85 -10.27
CA ASP A 81 15.78 4.19 -10.72
C ASP A 81 14.63 5.21 -10.69
N SER A 82 13.51 4.92 -10.03
CA SER A 82 12.53 5.97 -9.77
C SER A 82 13.19 7.04 -8.88
N GLY A 83 13.25 8.28 -9.39
CA GLY A 83 13.76 9.44 -8.65
C GLY A 83 12.97 9.80 -7.39
N ILE A 84 11.97 8.98 -7.02
CA ILE A 84 11.04 9.14 -5.90
C ILE A 84 11.54 8.26 -4.73
N PRO A 85 12.15 8.84 -3.68
CA PRO A 85 12.77 8.07 -2.61
C PRO A 85 11.81 7.14 -1.85
N ILE A 86 10.54 7.55 -1.73
CA ILE A 86 9.52 6.79 -1.01
C ILE A 86 9.15 5.50 -1.76
N LEU A 87 9.00 5.58 -3.08
CA LEU A 87 8.71 4.43 -3.95
C LEU A 87 9.82 3.38 -3.84
N ARG A 88 11.07 3.81 -4.00
CA ARG A 88 12.24 2.93 -3.86
C ARG A 88 12.30 2.25 -2.49
N ARG A 89 11.97 2.97 -1.41
CA ARG A 89 11.90 2.39 -0.06
C ARG A 89 10.80 1.32 0.03
N THR A 90 9.61 1.61 -0.48
CA THR A 90 8.48 0.68 -0.44
C THR A 90 8.78 -0.59 -1.24
N GLN A 91 9.34 -0.46 -2.45
CA GLN A 91 9.74 -1.60 -3.28
C GLN A 91 10.79 -2.48 -2.59
N ARG A 92 11.78 -1.89 -1.90
CA ARG A 92 12.78 -2.66 -1.14
C ARG A 92 12.15 -3.52 -0.03
N ILE A 93 11.17 -2.98 0.69
CA ILE A 93 10.48 -3.72 1.75
C ILE A 93 9.64 -4.85 1.15
N ILE A 94 8.90 -4.57 0.07
CA ILE A 94 8.10 -5.58 -0.64
C ILE A 94 8.97 -6.74 -1.13
N LYS A 95 10.15 -6.44 -1.69
CA LYS A 95 11.11 -7.46 -2.14
C LYS A 95 11.72 -8.27 -0.99
N ALA A 96 11.94 -7.64 0.17
CA ALA A 96 12.67 -8.26 1.28
C ALA A 96 11.77 -9.07 2.23
N GLU A 97 10.51 -8.65 2.43
CA GLU A 97 9.69 -9.12 3.55
C GLU A 97 8.34 -9.62 3.09
N GLY A 98 7.99 -10.89 3.33
CA GLY A 98 6.63 -11.40 3.11
C GLY A 98 6.25 -11.69 1.65
N VAL A 99 4.99 -12.08 1.45
CA VAL A 99 4.39 -12.38 0.14
C VAL A 99 3.26 -11.39 -0.13
N TRP A 100 3.38 -10.69 -1.25
CA TRP A 100 2.49 -9.60 -1.62
C TRP A 100 1.80 -9.88 -2.93
N LYS A 101 0.55 -9.42 -3.01
CA LYS A 101 -0.16 -9.25 -4.27
C LYS A 101 -0.75 -7.86 -4.27
N ILE A 102 -0.61 -7.14 -5.37
CA ILE A 102 -1.21 -5.82 -5.56
C ILE A 102 -2.22 -5.96 -6.70
N ILE A 103 -3.45 -5.50 -6.48
CA ILE A 103 -4.53 -5.56 -7.46
C ILE A 103 -5.14 -4.17 -7.57
N HIS A 104 -5.33 -3.74 -8.82
CA HIS A 104 -6.08 -2.53 -9.12
C HIS A 104 -7.58 -2.76 -8.96
N VAL A 105 -8.28 -1.85 -8.29
CA VAL A 105 -9.75 -1.86 -8.13
C VAL A 105 -10.30 -0.47 -8.43
N PRO A 106 -11.17 -0.27 -9.43
CA PRO A 106 -11.68 1.05 -9.78
C PRO A 106 -12.49 1.68 -8.62
N ARG A 107 -12.42 3.02 -8.48
CA ARG A 107 -13.36 3.77 -7.63
C ARG A 107 -14.75 3.70 -8.28
N ASN A 108 -15.75 3.24 -7.53
CA ASN A 108 -17.17 3.35 -7.91
C ASN A 108 -17.65 4.79 -7.82
#